data_AF-A0A969CQD7-F1
#
_entry.id   AF-A0A969CQD7-F1
#
_cell.length_a   1.000
_cell.length_b   1.000
_cell.length_c   1.000
_cell.angle_alpha   90.00
_cell.angle_beta   90.00
_cell.angle_gamma   90.00
#
_symmetry.space_group_name_H-M   'P 1'
#
loop_
_entity.id
_entity.type
_entity.pdbx_description
1 polymer ?
#
loop_
_entity_poly.entity_id
_entity_poly.type
_entity_poly.pdbx_seq_one_letter_code
_entity_poly.pdbx_strand_id
1 'polypeptide(L)' 'MTAQEPGVQCGDRIALHDETGYTKYWVANIEYYCDPPDMWTAQLRPF' A
#
# COMPACT_ATOMS: atom_id res chain seq x y z
N MET A 1 -5.21 1.14 -8.42
CA MET A 1 -3.79 1.35 -8.09
C MET A 1 -3.16 -0.03 -7.93
N THR A 2 -2.20 -0.39 -8.78
CA THR A 2 -1.48 -1.66 -8.69
C THR A 2 -0.03 -1.34 -8.34
N ALA A 3 0.38 -1.62 -7.11
CA ALA A 3 1.80 -1.71 -6.81
C ALA A 3 2.30 -3.02 -7.45
N GLN A 4 3.20 -2.92 -8.42
CA GLN A 4 3.75 -4.08 -9.15
C GLN A 4 5.03 -4.62 -8.49
N GLU A 5 5.38 -4.15 -7.30
CA GLU A 5 6.51 -4.71 -6.55
C GLU A 5 6.03 -5.86 -5.66
N PRO A 6 6.56 -7.09 -5.84
CA PRO A 6 6.23 -8.19 -4.96
C PRO A 6 6.76 -7.90 -3.55
N GLY A 7 5.89 -8.02 -2.54
CA GLY A 7 6.32 -8.10 -1.13
C GLY A 7 6.13 -6.85 -0.28
N VAL A 8 5.16 -5.98 -0.57
CA VAL A 8 4.74 -4.95 0.38
C VAL A 8 4.30 -5.60 1.70
N GLN A 9 4.86 -5.14 2.81
CA GLN A 9 4.61 -5.65 4.16
C GLN A 9 4.14 -4.54 5.11
N CYS A 10 3.49 -4.94 6.21
CA CYS A 10 3.19 -4.02 7.30
C CYS A 10 4.49 -3.42 7.85
N GLY A 11 4.52 -2.10 8.01
CA GLY A 11 5.71 -1.34 8.38
C GLY A 11 6.51 -0.81 7.18
N ASP A 12 6.15 -1.15 5.95
CA ASP A 12 6.80 -0.54 4.79
C ASP A 12 6.41 0.93 4.61
N ARG A 13 7.28 1.64 3.89
CA ARG A 13 7.07 3.04 3.50
C ARG A 13 6.64 3.12 2.05
N ILE A 14 5.49 3.73 1.81
CA ILE A 14 4.99 3.97 0.46
C ILE A 14 4.97 5.48 0.23
N ALA A 15 5.54 5.90 -0.90
CA ALA A 15 5.39 7.25 -1.41
C ALA A 15 4.33 7.24 -2.51
N LEU A 16 3.26 8.01 -2.31
CA LEU A 16 2.26 8.26 -3.33
C LEU A 16 2.55 9.62 -3.96
N HIS A 17 2.58 9.67 -5.29
CA HIS A 17 2.67 10.90 -6.05
C HIS A 17 1.27 11.30 -6.50
N ASP A 18 0.82 12.46 -6.07
CA ASP A 18 -0.41 13.09 -6.52
C ASP A 18 -0.12 14.43 -7.21
N GLU A 19 -1.17 15.12 -7.65
CA GLU A 19 -1.08 16.44 -8.29
C GLU A 19 -0.55 17.55 -7.37
N THR A 20 -0.46 17.30 -6.06
CA THR A 20 0.05 18.23 -5.05
C THR A 20 1.48 17.91 -4.59
N GLY A 21 2.00 16.72 -4.92
CA GLY A 21 3.39 16.33 -4.69
C GLY A 21 3.56 14.88 -4.23
N TYR A 22 4.64 14.63 -3.47
CA TYR A 22 4.94 13.32 -2.90
C TYR A 22 4.49 13.26 -1.43
N THR A 23 3.48 12.46 -1.15
CA THR A 23 3.07 12.16 0.23
C THR A 23 3.56 10.78 0.64
N LYS A 24 4.21 10.70 1.79
CA LYS A 24 4.72 9.44 2.35
C LYS A 24 3.74 8.87 3.35
N TYR A 25 3.63 7.54 3.36
CA TYR A 25 2.76 6.78 4.24
C TYR A 25 3.48 5.56 4.79
N TRP A 26 3.03 5.10 5.95
CA TRP A 26 3.33 3.78 6.49
C TRP A 26 2.21 2.80 6.17
N VAL A 27 2.57 1.57 5.80
CA VAL A 27 1.64 0.46 5.70
C VAL A 27 1.29 -0.02 7.10
N ALA A 28 0.09 0.31 7.57
CA ALA A 28 -0.35 -0.06 8.91
C ALA A 28 -0.88 -1.50 8.97
N ASN A 29 -1.62 -1.91 7.93
CA ASN A 29 -2.19 -3.25 7.84
C ASN A 29 -2.34 -3.67 6.37
N ILE A 30 -2.30 -4.98 6.09
CA ILE A 30 -2.59 -5.56 4.78
C ILE A 30 -3.67 -6.62 4.94
N GLU A 31 -4.69 -6.56 4.10
CA GLU A 31 -5.81 -7.50 4.07
C GLU A 31 -5.85 -8.18 2.69
N TYR A 32 -5.77 -9.51 2.68
CA TYR A 32 -5.80 -10.31 1.46
C TYR A 32 -7.23 -10.77 1.16
N TYR A 33 -7.64 -10.67 -0.10
CA TYR A 33 -8.91 -11.23 -0.56
C TYR A 33 -8.77 -12.72 -0.82
N CYS A 34 -9.82 -13.47 -0.52
CA CYS A 34 -9.87 -14.90 -0.83
C CYS A 34 -10.22 -15.16 -2.31
N ASP A 35 -10.90 -14.23 -2.97
CA ASP A 35 -11.29 -14.32 -4.38
C ASP A 35 -11.32 -12.93 -5.04
N PRO A 36 -10.49 -12.69 -6.08
CA PRO A 36 -9.34 -13.50 -6.49
C PRO A 36 -8.22 -13.48 -5.42
N PRO A 37 -7.52 -14.61 -5.22
CA PRO A 37 -6.54 -14.80 -4.14
C PRO A 37 -5.28 -13.94 -4.25
N ASP A 38 -5.06 -13.29 -5.40
CA ASP A 38 -3.88 -12.48 -5.68
C ASP A 38 -4.12 -10.97 -5.43
N MET A 39 -5.28 -10.60 -4.88
CA MET A 39 -5.58 -9.21 -4.53
C MET A 39 -5.47 -8.96 -3.04
N TRP A 40 -5.03 -7.76 -2.69
CA TRP A 40 -4.96 -7.28 -1.32
C TRP A 40 -5.24 -5.78 -1.26
N THR A 41 -5.59 -5.30 -0.07
CA THR A 41 -5.64 -3.87 0.26
C THR A 41 -4.69 -3.58 1.41
N ALA A 42 -4.15 -2.36 1.43
CA ALA A 42 -3.38 -1.86 2.56
C ALA A 42 -4.03 -0.64 3.16
N GLN A 43 -4.04 -0.59 4.49
CA GLN A 43 -4.38 0.62 5.23
C GLN A 43 -3.11 1.46 5.39
N LEU A 44 -3.17 2.70 4.91
CA LEU A 44 -2.04 3.64 4.95
C LEU A 44 -2.23 4.68 6.05
N ARG A 45 -1.15 5.03 6.76
CA ARG A 45 -1.12 6.13 7.72
C ARG A 45 -0.09 7.18 7.32
N PRO A 46 -0.42 8.47 7.37
CA PRO A 46 0.55 9.53 7.10
C PRO A 46 1.68 9.51 8.14
N PHE A 47 2.82 10.08 7.76
CA PHE A 47 3.92 10.37 8.68
C PHE A 47 3.58 11.50 9.65
#